data_AF-A0A3D3RJ31-F1
#
_entry.id   AF-A0A3D3RJ31-F1
#
_cell.length_a   1.000
_cell.length_b   1.000
_cell.length_c   1.000
_cell.angle_alpha   90.00
_cell.angle_beta   90.00
_cell.angle_gamma   90.00
#
_symmetry.space_group_name_H-M   'P 1'
#
loop_
_entity.id
_entity.type
_entity.pdbx_description
1 polymer ?
#
loop_
_entity_poly.entity_id
_entity_poly.type
_entity_poly.pdbx_seq_one_letter_code
_entity_poly.pdbx_strand_id
1 'polypeptide(L)'
;MEVKTLNYLKDYAINERFITEATLYPEYQLARVVAQYRGKYRVVTEHGEALAQISGKMRFDTEELAQYPAVGDYVMVRKQDGDSEVIIHHILTRRSLFVRKAVGISGQAQSVAANVDTVFLCMSLNQNFSLNRMERYLSIAWDSGATPVIVLTKADLCDDVSEAIREVEQIFLFSDVIALSMFDTDIAKKFEPYFSKNQTCAFIGSSGVGKSTMINRLLGEEVLETKEIGKADKGRHTTTGREMFPCPLGGVVIDTPGMREMGAESVDLSRTFHEIEELASQCKFRDCSHTNEPGCAVLAALEDGLIDQRRLDSYFKLQHEAEYDGLSSKEIEVKKLDRMFKGVGGMKNARKFAKKFGK
;
A
#
# COMPACT_ATOMS: atom_id res chain seq x y z
N MET A 1 -18.92 31.22 30.56
CA MET A 1 -18.20 30.91 29.31
C MET A 1 -17.24 29.78 29.61
N GLU A 2 -17.62 28.54 29.32
CA GLU A 2 -16.68 27.43 29.37
C GLU A 2 -15.63 27.66 28.29
N VAL A 3 -14.38 27.84 28.69
CA VAL A 3 -13.24 27.74 27.78
C VAL A 3 -13.25 26.27 27.35
N LYS A 4 -13.77 25.98 26.14
CA LYS A 4 -13.60 24.66 25.53
C LYS A 4 -12.11 24.39 25.48
N THR A 5 -11.61 23.54 26.37
CA THR A 5 -10.23 23.04 26.29
C THR A 5 -10.04 22.45 24.91
N LEU A 6 -9.20 23.10 24.11
CA LEU A 6 -8.97 22.72 22.72
C LEU A 6 -8.20 21.40 22.74
N ASN A 7 -8.90 20.27 22.62
CA ASN A 7 -8.26 18.97 22.55
C ASN A 7 -7.87 18.71 21.09
N TYR A 8 -6.61 19.01 20.76
CA TYR A 8 -6.07 18.86 19.41
C TYR A 8 -6.15 17.43 18.88
N LEU A 9 -6.18 16.40 19.73
CA LEU A 9 -6.35 15.00 19.28
C LEU A 9 -7.69 14.75 18.58
N LYS A 10 -8.71 15.58 18.85
CA LYS A 10 -10.02 15.48 18.18
C LYS A 10 -9.95 15.75 16.68
N ASP A 11 -9.02 16.60 16.27
CA ASP A 11 -8.78 16.90 14.85
C ASP A 11 -7.94 15.81 14.17
N TYR A 12 -7.31 14.95 14.99
CA TYR A 12 -6.49 13.82 14.55
C TYR A 12 -7.13 12.47 14.90
N ALA A 13 -8.44 12.36 14.64
CA ALA A 13 -9.22 11.12 14.65
C ALA A 13 -9.12 10.22 15.88
N ILE A 14 -8.91 10.78 17.08
CA ILE A 14 -8.98 10.01 18.33
C ILE A 14 -10.35 9.36 18.55
N ASN A 15 -10.36 8.15 19.09
CA ASN A 15 -11.59 7.43 19.46
C ASN A 15 -11.49 6.80 20.87
N GLU A 16 -12.62 6.34 21.40
CA GLU A 16 -12.74 5.82 22.76
C GLU A 16 -11.83 4.61 23.05
N ARG A 17 -11.54 3.78 22.05
CA ARG A 17 -10.64 2.62 22.23
C ARG A 17 -9.27 3.08 22.71
N PHE A 18 -8.66 4.05 22.02
CA PHE A 18 -7.32 4.52 22.38
C PHE A 18 -7.31 5.32 23.68
N ILE A 19 -8.39 6.06 23.97
CA ILE A 19 -8.57 6.74 25.26
C ILE A 19 -8.62 5.69 26.40
N THR A 20 -9.37 4.61 26.21
CA THR A 20 -9.51 3.53 27.19
C THR A 20 -8.18 2.80 27.37
N GLU A 21 -7.50 2.44 26.29
CA GLU A 21 -6.19 1.77 26.35
C GLU A 21 -5.12 2.65 27.01
N ALA A 22 -5.15 3.96 26.79
CA ALA A 22 -4.24 4.90 27.45
C ALA A 22 -4.39 4.90 28.99
N THR A 23 -5.54 4.51 29.55
CA THR A 23 -5.73 4.43 31.00
C THR A 23 -4.86 3.36 31.67
N LEU A 24 -4.32 2.40 30.89
CA LEU A 24 -3.34 1.41 31.37
C LEU A 24 -1.97 2.03 31.68
N TYR A 25 -1.77 3.29 31.31
CA TYR A 25 -0.49 4.01 31.35
C TYR A 25 -0.66 5.39 32.01
N PRO A 26 -1.13 5.47 33.27
CA PRO A 26 -1.57 6.73 33.90
C PRO A 26 -0.44 7.76 34.11
N GLU A 27 0.82 7.33 34.14
CA GLU A 27 1.99 8.20 34.25
C GLU A 27 2.42 8.86 32.91
N TYR A 28 1.73 8.52 31.82
CA TYR A 28 2.02 9.00 30.48
C TYR A 28 0.84 9.75 29.87
N GLN A 29 1.13 10.64 28.94
CA GLN A 29 0.14 11.37 28.17
C GLN A 29 -0.10 10.69 26.83
N LEU A 30 -1.36 10.59 26.42
CA LEU A 30 -1.72 10.10 25.08
C LEU A 30 -1.31 11.11 24.01
N ALA A 31 -0.67 10.61 22.95
CA ALA A 31 -0.36 11.37 21.76
C ALA A 31 -0.61 10.54 20.49
N ARG A 32 -0.69 11.21 19.34
CA ARG A 32 -0.74 10.58 18.02
C ARG A 32 0.46 11.01 17.19
N VAL A 33 1.14 10.07 16.55
CA VAL A 33 2.26 10.35 15.64
C VAL A 33 1.71 10.90 14.33
N VAL A 34 2.00 12.17 14.04
CA VAL A 34 1.49 12.87 12.85
C VAL A 34 2.55 13.06 11.77
N ALA A 35 3.83 12.99 12.13
CA ALA A 35 4.91 12.97 11.14
C ALA A 35 6.11 12.16 11.64
N GLN A 36 6.86 11.61 10.68
CA GLN A 36 8.14 10.96 10.94
C GLN A 36 9.25 11.61 10.11
N TYR A 37 10.32 11.98 10.81
CA TYR A 37 11.57 12.50 10.25
C TYR A 37 12.72 11.54 10.62
N ARG A 38 13.92 11.74 10.05
CA ARG A 38 15.08 10.88 10.35
C ARG A 38 15.42 10.92 11.85
N GLY A 39 15.03 9.87 12.58
CA GLY A 39 15.29 9.70 14.02
C GLY A 39 14.40 10.52 14.96
N LYS A 40 13.42 11.27 14.44
CA LYS A 40 12.50 12.11 15.23
C LYS A 40 11.07 11.98 14.73
N TYR A 41 10.14 12.28 15.61
CA TYR A 41 8.71 12.25 15.34
C TYR A 41 8.10 13.62 15.65
N ARG A 42 6.99 13.93 14.98
CA ARG A 42 6.06 14.97 15.43
C ARG A 42 4.82 14.26 15.94
N VAL A 43 4.39 14.64 17.14
CA VAL A 43 3.21 14.08 17.79
C VAL A 43 2.23 15.19 18.14
N VAL A 44 0.95 14.87 18.14
CA VAL A 44 -0.12 15.71 18.67
C VAL A 44 -0.58 15.13 19.99
N THR A 45 -0.62 15.96 21.03
CA THR A 45 -1.23 15.67 22.33
C THR A 45 -2.54 16.43 22.45
N GLU A 46 -3.28 16.25 23.55
CA GLU A 46 -4.44 17.11 23.82
C GLU A 46 -4.08 18.60 23.98
N HIS A 47 -2.81 18.93 24.25
CA HIS A 47 -2.33 20.32 24.43
C HIS A 47 -1.68 20.91 23.17
N GLY A 48 -1.60 20.15 22.08
CA GLY A 48 -1.01 20.59 20.82
C GLY A 48 0.17 19.73 20.36
N GLU A 49 0.91 20.26 19.40
CA GLU A 49 2.02 19.58 18.74
C GLU A 49 3.33 19.64 19.54
N ALA A 50 4.09 18.54 19.49
CA ALA A 50 5.43 18.46 20.05
C ALA A 50 6.35 17.63 19.16
N LEU A 51 7.64 17.94 19.20
CA LEU A 51 8.67 17.03 18.71
C LEU A 51 8.86 15.90 19.71
N ALA A 52 9.14 14.70 19.20
CA ALA A 52 9.29 13.51 20.01
C ALA A 52 10.42 12.59 19.55
N GLN A 53 10.95 11.84 20.51
CA GLN A 53 11.90 10.76 20.28
C GLN A 53 11.48 9.50 21.04
N ILE A 54 11.91 8.34 20.57
CA ILE A 54 11.73 7.08 21.31
C ILE A 54 12.61 7.04 22.56
N SER A 55 12.08 6.44 23.63
CA SER A 55 12.86 6.18 24.84
C SER A 55 14.06 5.27 24.56
N GLY A 56 15.12 5.39 25.37
CA GLY A 56 16.29 4.51 25.28
C GLY A 56 15.93 3.03 25.48
N LYS A 57 14.98 2.75 26.38
CA LYS A 57 14.43 1.41 26.60
C LYS A 57 13.78 0.85 25.33
N MET A 58 12.86 1.61 24.72
CA MET A 58 12.21 1.18 23.47
C MET A 58 13.24 0.93 22.36
N ARG A 59 14.27 1.78 22.24
CA ARG A 59 15.35 1.60 21.26
C ARG A 59 16.15 0.31 21.49
N PHE A 60 16.32 -0.10 22.74
CA PHE A 60 17.05 -1.31 23.09
C PHE A 60 16.20 -2.58 22.93
N ASP A 61 14.91 -2.51 23.31
CA ASP A 61 13.99 -3.65 23.28
C ASP A 61 13.46 -3.96 21.87
N THR A 62 13.64 -3.05 20.90
CA THR A 62 13.14 -3.20 19.53
C THR A 62 14.17 -3.85 18.62
N GLU A 63 13.91 -5.10 18.20
CA GLU A 63 14.77 -5.84 17.27
C GLU A 63 14.43 -5.57 15.79
N GLU A 64 13.16 -5.29 15.50
CA GLU A 64 12.65 -5.10 14.14
C GLU A 64 12.23 -3.66 13.86
N LEU A 65 12.57 -3.15 12.67
CA LEU A 65 12.19 -1.78 12.27
C LEU A 65 10.68 -1.55 12.21
N ALA A 66 9.89 -2.61 11.98
CA ALA A 66 8.42 -2.54 11.95
C ALA A 66 7.80 -2.25 13.33
N GLN A 67 8.53 -2.51 14.42
CA GLN A 67 8.08 -2.25 15.79
C GLN A 67 8.31 -0.80 16.23
N TYR A 68 9.10 -0.01 15.48
CA TYR A 68 9.21 1.43 15.73
C TYR A 68 7.90 2.17 15.43
N PRO A 69 7.67 3.33 16.08
CA PRO A 69 6.52 4.17 15.79
C PRO A 69 6.45 4.56 14.31
N ALA A 70 5.24 4.57 13.78
CA ALA A 70 4.90 5.03 12.44
C ALA A 70 3.86 6.14 12.49
N VAL A 71 3.71 6.87 11.38
CA VAL A 71 2.64 7.86 11.25
C VAL A 71 1.29 7.16 11.43
N GLY A 72 0.43 7.75 12.26
CA GLY A 72 -0.87 7.21 12.64
C GLY A 72 -0.88 6.35 13.90
N ASP A 73 0.28 5.99 14.46
CA ASP A 73 0.34 5.36 15.79
C ASP A 73 -0.20 6.27 16.88
N TYR A 74 -0.97 5.69 17.80
CA TYR A 74 -1.23 6.27 19.10
C TYR A 74 -0.15 5.81 20.06
N VAL A 75 0.42 6.74 20.82
CA VAL A 75 1.60 6.50 21.65
C VAL A 75 1.42 7.16 23.01
N MET A 76 2.10 6.61 24.00
CA MET A 76 2.18 7.18 25.34
C MET A 76 3.49 7.94 25.48
N VAL A 77 3.40 9.23 25.76
CA VAL A 77 4.54 10.14 25.84
C VAL A 77 4.69 10.74 27.24
N ARG A 78 5.91 11.15 27.58
CA ARG A 78 6.17 11.96 28.76
C ARG A 78 7.09 13.11 28.41
N LYS A 79 6.79 14.29 28.93
CA LYS A 79 7.72 15.42 28.91
C LYS A 79 8.70 15.28 30.08
N GLN A 80 9.99 15.40 29.81
CA GLN A 80 11.01 15.52 30.85
C GLN A 80 11.27 16.99 31.15
N ASP A 81 11.53 17.32 32.42
CA ASP A 81 11.80 18.69 32.83
C ASP A 81 13.07 19.20 32.18
N GLY A 82 12.98 20.36 31.50
CA GLY A 82 14.09 20.98 30.80
C GLY A 82 14.25 20.57 29.33
N ASP A 83 13.53 19.55 28.86
CA ASP A 83 13.56 19.13 27.45
C ASP A 83 12.54 19.87 26.59
N SER A 84 12.94 20.19 25.37
CA SER A 84 12.07 20.74 24.33
C SER A 84 11.23 19.67 23.63
N GLU A 85 11.55 18.39 23.83
CA GLU A 85 10.94 17.24 23.15
C GLU A 85 10.25 16.33 24.17
N VAL A 86 9.23 15.60 23.72
CA VAL A 86 8.58 14.54 24.52
C VAL A 86 9.17 13.17 24.19
N ILE A 87 9.17 12.26 25.15
CA ILE A 87 9.71 10.91 24.97
C ILE A 87 8.57 9.93 24.78
N ILE A 88 8.62 9.13 23.71
CA ILE A 88 7.70 8.03 23.42
C ILE A 88 8.12 6.80 24.23
N HIS A 89 7.24 6.34 25.11
CA HIS A 89 7.46 5.20 25.99
C HIS A 89 6.72 3.95 25.54
N HIS A 90 5.49 4.10 25.04
CA HIS A 90 4.68 2.98 24.55
C HIS A 90 4.02 3.31 23.23
N ILE A 91 3.83 2.30 22.39
CA ILE A 91 2.95 2.33 21.22
C ILE A 91 1.69 1.56 21.62
N LEU A 92 0.52 2.15 21.44
CA LEU A 92 -0.75 1.48 21.70
C LEU A 92 -1.07 0.46 20.60
N THR A 93 -1.99 -0.45 20.90
CA THR A 93 -2.32 -1.59 20.05
C THR A 93 -2.83 -1.13 18.69
N ARG A 94 -2.07 -1.45 17.63
CA ARG A 94 -2.39 -1.11 16.25
C ARG A 94 -3.66 -1.82 15.77
N ARG A 95 -4.50 -1.11 15.01
CA ARG A 95 -5.63 -1.68 14.26
C ARG A 95 -5.21 -2.20 12.89
N SER A 96 -4.32 -1.46 12.26
CA SER A 96 -3.76 -1.78 10.96
C SER A 96 -2.32 -1.32 10.89
N LEU A 97 -1.53 -1.96 10.02
CA LEU A 97 -0.13 -1.64 9.84
C LEU A 97 0.30 -1.89 8.39
N PHE A 98 0.67 -0.82 7.71
CA PHE A 98 1.34 -0.90 6.42
C PHE A 98 2.84 -1.02 6.62
N VAL A 99 3.43 -2.07 6.07
CA VAL A 99 4.86 -2.37 6.17
C VAL A 99 5.46 -2.45 4.78
N ARG A 100 6.61 -1.80 4.58
CA ARG A 100 7.41 -1.92 3.36
C ARG A 100 8.65 -2.75 3.67
N LYS A 101 8.86 -3.85 2.94
CA LYS A 101 10.15 -4.56 2.97
C LYS A 101 11.20 -3.67 2.30
N ALA A 102 12.28 -3.33 3.01
CA ALA A 102 13.34 -2.52 2.44
C ALA A 102 14.16 -3.35 1.44
N VAL A 103 14.36 -2.82 0.22
CA VAL A 103 15.29 -3.41 -0.75
C VAL A 103 16.71 -3.05 -0.32
N GLY A 104 17.46 -4.01 0.22
CA GLY A 104 18.83 -3.80 0.73
C GLY A 104 19.30 -4.83 1.76
N ILE A 105 20.50 -4.59 2.32
CA ILE A 105 21.33 -5.56 3.07
C ILE A 105 20.66 -6.13 4.33
N SER A 106 19.71 -5.42 4.96
CA SER A 106 19.05 -5.90 6.19
C SER A 106 17.76 -6.67 5.95
N GLY A 107 17.09 -6.52 4.79
CA GLY A 107 15.78 -7.14 4.51
C GLY A 107 14.65 -6.80 5.51
N GLN A 108 14.91 -5.94 6.49
CA GLN A 108 13.98 -5.68 7.58
C GLN A 108 12.79 -4.87 7.08
N ALA A 109 11.61 -5.33 7.49
CA ALA A 109 10.35 -4.69 7.17
C ALA A 109 10.25 -3.38 7.99
N GLN A 110 9.91 -2.28 7.33
CA GLN A 110 9.76 -0.96 7.96
C GLN A 110 8.30 -0.54 7.97
N SER A 111 7.80 -0.12 9.14
CA SER A 111 6.48 0.46 9.26
C SER A 111 6.39 1.79 8.48
N VAL A 112 5.29 1.96 7.75
CA VAL A 112 5.04 3.13 6.89
C VAL A 112 3.90 3.96 7.45
N ALA A 113 2.78 3.30 7.77
CA ALA A 113 1.60 3.91 8.35
C ALA A 113 0.88 2.90 9.25
N ALA A 114 0.23 3.38 10.30
CA ALA A 114 -0.53 2.55 11.23
C ALA A 114 -1.90 3.17 11.52
N ASN A 115 -2.84 2.34 11.98
CA ASN A 115 -4.21 2.74 12.33
C ASN A 115 -4.94 3.48 11.20
N VAL A 116 -4.71 3.05 9.96
CA VAL A 116 -5.51 3.41 8.78
C VAL A 116 -6.78 2.56 8.80
N ASP A 117 -7.93 3.21 8.80
CA ASP A 117 -9.23 2.54 8.77
C ASP A 117 -9.64 2.20 7.33
N THR A 118 -9.44 3.16 6.41
CA THR A 118 -9.77 3.04 4.98
C THR A 118 -8.56 3.32 4.10
N VAL A 119 -8.30 2.47 3.11
CA VAL A 119 -7.24 2.66 2.13
C VAL A 119 -7.80 2.75 0.72
N PHE A 120 -7.56 3.88 0.06
CA PHE A 120 -7.98 4.13 -1.31
C PHE A 120 -6.95 3.56 -2.29
N LEU A 121 -7.37 2.57 -3.07
CA LEU A 121 -6.55 1.88 -4.07
C LEU A 121 -6.74 2.57 -5.43
N CYS A 122 -5.84 3.48 -5.75
CA CYS A 122 -5.92 4.32 -6.94
C CYS A 122 -5.33 3.64 -8.18
N MET A 123 -6.14 3.58 -9.24
CA MET A 123 -5.73 3.09 -10.55
C MET A 123 -6.23 4.01 -11.66
N SER A 124 -5.37 4.31 -12.63
CA SER A 124 -5.70 5.17 -13.76
C SER A 124 -6.34 4.37 -14.89
N LEU A 125 -7.48 4.81 -15.42
CA LEU A 125 -8.23 4.20 -16.53
C LEU A 125 -7.64 4.49 -17.94
N ASN A 126 -6.38 4.87 -18.00
CA ASN A 126 -5.65 5.00 -19.25
C ASN A 126 -4.92 3.68 -19.59
N GLN A 127 -3.88 3.74 -20.42
CA GLN A 127 -3.04 2.57 -20.78
C GLN A 127 -2.37 1.86 -19.57
N ASN A 128 -2.43 2.44 -18.37
CA ASN A 128 -1.90 1.83 -17.15
C ASN A 128 -2.94 1.04 -16.34
N PHE A 129 -4.18 0.89 -16.82
CA PHE A 129 -5.17 0.05 -16.16
C PHE A 129 -4.70 -1.40 -16.11
N SER A 130 -4.70 -2.01 -14.93
CA SER A 130 -4.10 -3.33 -14.72
C SER A 130 -4.71 -4.05 -13.53
N LEU A 131 -5.51 -5.07 -13.83
CA LEU A 131 -6.21 -5.90 -12.85
C LEU A 131 -5.23 -6.64 -11.93
N ASN A 132 -4.12 -7.16 -12.47
CA ASN A 132 -3.07 -7.80 -11.67
C ASN A 132 -2.44 -6.83 -10.66
N ARG A 133 -2.34 -5.53 -11.00
CA ARG A 133 -1.86 -4.52 -10.05
C ARG A 133 -2.91 -4.25 -8.97
N MET A 134 -4.20 -4.29 -9.32
CA MET A 134 -5.28 -4.12 -8.36
C MET A 134 -5.28 -5.25 -7.34
N GLU A 135 -5.15 -6.50 -7.79
CA GLU A 135 -5.02 -7.68 -6.93
C GLU A 135 -3.89 -7.52 -5.91
N ARG A 136 -2.72 -6.99 -6.34
CA ARG A 136 -1.60 -6.71 -5.43
C ARG A 136 -1.94 -5.63 -4.40
N TYR A 137 -2.62 -4.56 -4.81
CA TYR A 137 -3.05 -3.51 -3.88
C TYR A 137 -4.06 -4.02 -2.86
N LEU A 138 -4.99 -4.88 -3.29
CA LEU A 138 -5.95 -5.53 -2.42
C LEU A 138 -5.25 -6.42 -1.38
N SER A 139 -4.27 -7.23 -1.81
CA SER A 139 -3.44 -8.03 -0.89
C SER A 139 -2.79 -7.17 0.19
N ILE A 140 -2.19 -6.03 -0.18
CA ILE A 140 -1.56 -5.11 0.78
C ILE A 140 -2.59 -4.53 1.75
N ALA A 141 -3.77 -4.15 1.25
CA ALA A 141 -4.85 -3.63 2.10
C ALA A 141 -5.30 -4.68 3.12
N TRP A 142 -5.54 -5.92 2.70
CA TRP A 142 -5.94 -7.00 3.59
C TRP A 142 -4.87 -7.36 4.61
N ASP A 143 -3.61 -7.52 4.19
CA ASP A 143 -2.49 -7.80 5.10
C ASP A 143 -2.32 -6.69 6.14
N SER A 144 -2.64 -5.44 5.76
CA SER A 144 -2.58 -4.31 6.69
C SER A 144 -3.73 -4.30 7.70
N GLY A 145 -4.88 -4.91 7.40
CA GLY A 145 -6.12 -4.81 8.19
C GLY A 145 -6.97 -3.56 7.91
N ALA A 146 -6.62 -2.74 6.92
CA ALA A 146 -7.42 -1.59 6.49
C ALA A 146 -8.50 -2.00 5.47
N THR A 147 -9.63 -1.28 5.45
CA THR A 147 -10.71 -1.53 4.48
C THR A 147 -10.35 -0.92 3.11
N PRO A 148 -10.24 -1.72 2.04
CA PRO A 148 -9.94 -1.18 0.72
C PRO A 148 -11.16 -0.54 0.05
N VAL A 149 -10.96 0.62 -0.56
CA VAL A 149 -11.92 1.27 -1.47
C VAL A 149 -11.20 1.54 -2.78
N ILE A 150 -11.80 1.14 -3.89
CA ILE A 150 -11.13 1.24 -5.19
C ILE A 150 -11.44 2.59 -5.82
N VAL A 151 -10.40 3.27 -6.32
CA VAL A 151 -10.54 4.59 -6.96
C VAL A 151 -9.98 4.53 -8.37
N LEU A 152 -10.88 4.55 -9.35
CA LEU A 152 -10.58 4.57 -10.78
C LEU A 152 -10.48 6.03 -11.25
N THR A 153 -9.25 6.50 -11.48
CA THR A 153 -8.96 7.88 -11.88
C THR A 153 -8.87 8.02 -13.40
N LYS A 154 -8.95 9.28 -13.87
CA LYS A 154 -8.92 9.63 -15.30
C LYS A 154 -10.05 8.97 -16.10
N ALA A 155 -11.25 8.91 -15.52
CA ALA A 155 -12.42 8.37 -16.18
C ALA A 155 -12.77 9.10 -17.50
N ASP A 156 -12.32 10.34 -17.67
CA ASP A 156 -12.41 11.12 -18.91
C ASP A 156 -11.63 10.53 -20.10
N LEU A 157 -10.67 9.63 -19.85
CA LEU A 157 -9.84 8.99 -20.87
C LEU A 157 -10.30 7.56 -21.21
N CYS A 158 -11.43 7.13 -20.67
CA CYS A 158 -11.93 5.76 -20.79
C CYS A 158 -13.26 5.74 -21.55
N ASP A 159 -13.32 4.95 -22.63
CA ASP A 159 -14.50 4.86 -23.48
C ASP A 159 -15.67 4.14 -22.77
N ASP A 160 -15.37 3.08 -22.00
CA ASP A 160 -16.36 2.34 -21.20
C ASP A 160 -15.90 2.17 -19.74
N VAL A 161 -16.20 3.18 -18.92
CA VAL A 161 -15.95 3.15 -17.47
C VAL A 161 -16.76 2.04 -16.78
N SER A 162 -17.94 1.69 -17.30
CA SER A 162 -18.80 0.68 -16.68
C SER A 162 -18.20 -0.71 -16.82
N GLU A 163 -17.56 -1.00 -17.95
CA GLU A 163 -16.82 -2.24 -18.15
C GLU A 163 -15.62 -2.35 -17.21
N ALA A 164 -14.84 -1.28 -17.07
CA ALA A 164 -13.70 -1.27 -16.14
C ALA A 164 -14.14 -1.48 -14.67
N ILE A 165 -15.30 -0.93 -14.27
CA ILE A 165 -15.88 -1.19 -12.94
C ILE A 165 -16.24 -2.68 -12.80
N ARG A 166 -16.96 -3.25 -13.77
CA ARG A 166 -17.32 -4.69 -13.75
C ARG A 166 -16.09 -5.60 -13.65
N GLU A 167 -15.03 -5.29 -14.40
CA GLU A 167 -13.79 -6.07 -14.38
C GLU A 167 -13.10 -6.08 -13.02
N VAL A 168 -13.20 -4.97 -12.28
CA VAL A 168 -12.66 -4.82 -10.93
C VAL A 168 -13.55 -5.51 -9.89
N GLU A 169 -14.87 -5.34 -9.99
CA GLU A 169 -15.85 -5.99 -9.10
C GLU A 169 -15.78 -7.52 -9.18
N GLN A 170 -15.41 -8.07 -10.34
CA GLN A 170 -15.16 -9.51 -10.50
C GLN A 170 -13.98 -10.03 -9.68
N ILE A 171 -12.98 -9.19 -9.42
CA ILE A 171 -11.78 -9.58 -8.65
C ILE A 171 -12.05 -9.47 -7.17
N PHE A 172 -12.80 -8.44 -6.78
CA PHE A 172 -13.10 -8.18 -5.39
C PHE A 172 -14.57 -7.87 -5.19
N LEU A 173 -15.29 -8.91 -4.81
CA LEU A 173 -16.65 -8.82 -4.33
C LEU A 173 -16.65 -7.96 -3.05
N PHE A 174 -17.60 -7.04 -2.93
CA PHE A 174 -17.87 -6.23 -1.73
C PHE A 174 -16.99 -4.98 -1.49
N SER A 175 -16.07 -4.59 -2.38
CA SER A 175 -15.49 -3.23 -2.31
C SER A 175 -16.37 -2.20 -2.98
N ASP A 176 -16.43 -1.02 -2.38
CA ASP A 176 -16.89 0.17 -3.07
C ASP A 176 -15.90 0.59 -4.16
N VAL A 177 -16.44 0.99 -5.32
CA VAL A 177 -15.68 1.48 -6.47
C VAL A 177 -16.10 2.92 -6.76
N ILE A 178 -15.11 3.83 -6.75
CA ILE A 178 -15.28 5.24 -7.11
C ILE A 178 -14.61 5.48 -8.45
N ALA A 179 -15.38 5.78 -9.49
CA ALA A 179 -14.84 6.31 -10.74
C ALA A 179 -14.90 7.84 -10.77
N LEU A 180 -13.80 8.47 -11.16
CA LEU A 180 -13.71 9.93 -11.25
C LEU A 180 -12.76 10.42 -12.33
N SER A 181 -13.04 11.63 -12.80
CA SER A 181 -12.07 12.48 -13.49
C SER A 181 -11.63 13.62 -12.57
N MET A 182 -10.43 14.16 -12.77
CA MET A 182 -10.00 15.40 -12.09
C MET A 182 -10.78 16.64 -12.59
N PHE A 183 -11.58 16.50 -13.64
CA PHE A 183 -12.50 17.54 -14.10
C PHE A 183 -13.84 17.52 -13.36
N ASP A 184 -14.12 16.49 -12.57
CA ASP A 184 -15.36 16.38 -11.80
C ASP A 184 -15.44 17.49 -10.74
N THR A 185 -16.61 18.11 -10.61
CA THR A 185 -16.86 19.18 -9.64
C THR A 185 -17.26 18.64 -8.26
N ASP A 186 -17.64 17.37 -8.17
CA ASP A 186 -18.21 16.73 -6.99
C ASP A 186 -17.26 15.72 -6.32
N ILE A 187 -15.95 15.77 -6.62
CA ILE A 187 -14.97 14.81 -6.09
C ILE A 187 -15.09 14.65 -4.58
N ALA A 188 -15.11 15.74 -3.81
CA ALA A 188 -15.22 15.68 -2.35
C ALA A 188 -16.43 14.86 -1.87
N LYS A 189 -17.58 15.02 -2.53
CA LYS A 189 -18.82 14.31 -2.22
C LYS A 189 -18.70 12.80 -2.41
N LYS A 190 -17.92 12.35 -3.39
CA LYS A 190 -17.66 10.92 -3.62
C LYS A 190 -16.87 10.28 -2.46
N PHE A 191 -16.13 11.07 -1.69
CA PHE A 191 -15.31 10.61 -0.57
C PHE A 191 -15.95 10.80 0.81
N GLU A 192 -16.93 11.70 0.96
CA GLU A 192 -17.64 11.97 2.23
C GLU A 192 -18.02 10.71 3.04
N PRO A 193 -18.53 9.61 2.44
CA PRO A 193 -18.93 8.42 3.22
C PRO A 193 -17.79 7.78 4.03
N TYR A 194 -16.53 7.96 3.60
CA TYR A 194 -15.35 7.35 4.22
C TYR A 194 -14.64 8.28 5.20
N PHE A 195 -14.96 9.57 5.15
CA PHE A 195 -14.39 10.59 6.03
C PHE A 195 -15.39 10.90 7.14
N SER A 196 -15.15 10.33 8.33
CA SER A 196 -15.79 10.76 9.56
C SER A 196 -14.74 11.17 10.59
N LYS A 197 -15.14 11.88 11.66
CA LYS A 197 -14.21 12.49 12.62
C LYS A 197 -13.14 11.55 13.17
N ASN A 198 -13.43 10.25 13.25
CA ASN A 198 -12.53 9.25 13.83
C ASN A 198 -11.90 8.32 12.79
N GLN A 199 -11.95 8.68 11.51
CA GLN A 199 -11.42 7.89 10.40
C GLN A 199 -10.03 8.36 9.99
N THR A 200 -9.20 7.38 9.66
CA THR A 200 -7.86 7.57 9.12
C THR A 200 -7.82 6.96 7.73
N CYS A 201 -7.62 7.80 6.73
CA CYS A 201 -7.59 7.41 5.34
C CYS A 201 -6.16 7.44 4.79
N ALA A 202 -5.85 6.58 3.84
CA ALA A 202 -4.59 6.63 3.10
C ALA A 202 -4.80 6.29 1.61
N PHE A 203 -3.85 6.67 0.76
CA PHE A 203 -3.92 6.44 -0.68
C PHE A 203 -2.73 5.58 -1.16
N ILE A 204 -3.03 4.50 -1.88
CA ILE A 204 -2.04 3.63 -2.54
C ILE A 204 -2.29 3.65 -4.04
N GLY A 205 -1.24 3.58 -4.84
CA GLY A 205 -1.37 3.53 -6.31
C GLY A 205 -0.07 3.91 -6.99
N SER A 206 0.06 3.63 -8.29
CA SER A 206 1.28 3.93 -9.05
C SER A 206 1.58 5.44 -9.09
N SER A 207 2.82 5.80 -9.41
CA SER A 207 3.14 7.20 -9.72
C SER A 207 2.32 7.70 -10.91
N GLY A 208 1.91 8.96 -10.89
CA GLY A 208 1.16 9.59 -12.00
C GLY A 208 -0.33 9.22 -12.13
N VAL A 209 -0.90 8.46 -11.19
CA VAL A 209 -2.35 8.16 -11.16
C VAL A 209 -3.21 9.30 -10.59
N GLY A 210 -2.59 10.34 -10.01
CA GLY A 210 -3.29 11.54 -9.51
C GLY A 210 -3.53 11.61 -8.00
N LYS A 211 -2.89 10.75 -7.19
CA LYS A 211 -3.08 10.73 -5.72
C LYS A 211 -2.84 12.08 -5.03
N SER A 212 -1.69 12.71 -5.28
CA SER A 212 -1.35 13.99 -4.62
C SER A 212 -2.32 15.10 -5.02
N THR A 213 -2.71 15.17 -6.29
CA THR A 213 -3.75 16.10 -6.77
C THR A 213 -5.09 15.84 -6.09
N MET A 214 -5.46 14.58 -5.91
CA MET A 214 -6.69 14.18 -5.21
C MET A 214 -6.66 14.62 -3.75
N ILE A 215 -5.56 14.31 -3.04
CA ILE A 215 -5.39 14.68 -1.64
C ILE A 215 -5.47 16.19 -1.48
N ASN A 216 -4.75 16.98 -2.29
CA ASN A 216 -4.83 18.45 -2.24
C ASN A 216 -6.27 18.95 -2.45
N ARG A 217 -7.01 18.36 -3.39
CA ARG A 217 -8.41 18.73 -3.62
C ARG A 217 -9.31 18.37 -2.43
N LEU A 218 -9.07 17.24 -1.76
CA LEU A 218 -9.81 16.86 -0.54
C LEU A 218 -9.44 17.75 0.65
N LEU A 219 -8.19 18.20 0.74
CA LEU A 219 -7.73 19.13 1.78
C LEU A 219 -8.16 20.58 1.51
N GLY A 220 -8.50 20.92 0.27
CA GLY A 220 -8.86 22.29 -0.14
C GLY A 220 -7.65 23.24 -0.26
N GLU A 221 -6.44 22.71 -0.14
CA GLU A 221 -5.17 23.45 -0.11
C GLU A 221 -4.07 22.68 -0.86
N GLU A 222 -3.07 23.38 -1.40
CA GLU A 222 -1.90 22.77 -2.07
C GLU A 222 -0.84 22.33 -1.05
N VAL A 223 -1.18 21.31 -0.25
CA VAL A 223 -0.31 20.80 0.83
C VAL A 223 0.80 19.88 0.28
N LEU A 224 0.50 19.09 -0.74
CA LEU A 224 1.44 18.15 -1.36
C LEU A 224 1.99 18.70 -2.68
N GLU A 225 3.31 18.64 -2.88
CA GLU A 225 3.91 18.96 -4.18
C GLU A 225 3.41 17.98 -5.26
N THR A 226 2.64 18.49 -6.22
CA THR A 226 2.31 17.78 -7.45
C THR A 226 3.46 17.96 -8.44
N LYS A 227 4.38 16.99 -8.51
CA LYS A 227 5.41 16.98 -9.56
C LYS A 227 4.74 16.77 -10.93
N GLU A 228 4.46 17.85 -11.64
CA GLU A 228 4.30 17.77 -13.09
C GLU A 228 5.64 17.36 -13.71
N ILE A 229 5.60 16.48 -14.71
CA ILE A 229 6.78 16.01 -15.43
C ILE A 229 7.27 17.18 -16.31
N GLY A 230 8.09 18.06 -15.75
CA GLY A 230 8.59 19.25 -16.44
C GLY A 230 9.87 19.83 -15.81
N LYS A 231 10.99 19.67 -16.55
CA LYS A 231 12.28 20.41 -16.53
C LYS A 231 12.68 21.28 -15.32
N ALA A 232 13.78 20.87 -14.67
CA ALA A 232 14.79 21.65 -13.89
C ALA A 232 14.25 22.51 -12.71
N ASP A 233 14.87 22.59 -11.53
CA ASP A 233 16.28 22.82 -11.23
C ASP A 233 16.58 22.45 -9.76
N LYS A 234 17.86 22.44 -9.40
CA LYS A 234 18.47 21.90 -8.17
C LYS A 234 17.93 22.49 -6.86
N GLY A 235 17.31 21.62 -6.06
CA GLY A 235 17.63 21.39 -4.64
C GLY A 235 17.48 22.54 -3.64
N ARG A 236 16.34 22.60 -2.94
CA ARG A 236 16.27 22.68 -1.46
C ARG A 236 14.81 22.48 -1.03
N HIS A 237 14.59 21.50 -0.15
CA HIS A 237 13.29 21.12 0.44
C HIS A 237 12.31 20.35 -0.45
N THR A 238 12.75 19.22 -1.03
CA THR A 238 11.80 18.18 -1.44
C THR A 238 11.28 17.49 -0.17
N THR A 239 10.11 17.90 0.33
CA THR A 239 9.52 17.36 1.56
C THR A 239 9.07 15.91 1.32
N THR A 240 10.02 14.98 1.46
CA THR A 240 9.82 13.52 1.44
C THR A 240 9.26 13.00 2.78
N GLY A 241 8.47 13.83 3.44
CA GLY A 241 7.91 13.55 4.77
C GLY A 241 6.87 12.44 4.69
N ARG A 242 6.83 11.62 5.75
CA ARG A 242 5.67 10.79 6.06
C ARG A 242 4.82 11.62 6.99
N GLU A 243 3.66 12.08 6.55
CA GLU A 243 2.84 13.04 7.30
C GLU A 243 1.35 12.70 7.25
N MET A 244 0.64 13.20 8.26
CA MET A 244 -0.80 13.08 8.46
C MET A 244 -1.40 14.49 8.46
N PHE A 245 -2.52 14.65 7.77
CA PHE A 245 -3.21 15.91 7.60
C PHE A 245 -4.68 15.78 8.03
N PRO A 246 -5.21 16.66 8.90
CA PRO A 246 -6.65 16.77 9.13
C PRO A 246 -7.39 17.07 7.82
N CYS A 247 -8.49 16.36 7.56
CA CYS A 247 -9.28 16.58 6.36
C CYS A 247 -10.51 17.44 6.69
N PRO A 248 -10.84 18.47 5.87
CA PRO A 248 -12.08 19.24 6.03
C PRO A 248 -13.36 18.41 5.98
N LEU A 249 -13.34 17.25 5.29
CA LEU A 249 -14.45 16.30 5.28
C LEU A 249 -14.61 15.55 6.62
N GLY A 250 -13.64 15.68 7.53
CA GLY A 250 -13.55 14.98 8.80
C GLY A 250 -12.44 13.92 8.80
N GLY A 251 -11.94 13.58 9.98
CA GLY A 251 -10.86 12.58 10.10
C GLY A 251 -9.52 13.09 9.57
N VAL A 252 -8.66 12.16 9.14
CA VAL A 252 -7.30 12.48 8.69
C VAL A 252 -6.91 11.70 7.43
N VAL A 253 -5.99 12.27 6.65
CA VAL A 253 -5.33 11.61 5.51
C VAL A 253 -3.86 11.43 5.81
N ILE A 254 -3.34 10.21 5.62
CA ILE A 254 -1.92 9.90 5.65
C ILE A 254 -1.37 9.89 4.22
N ASP A 255 -0.30 10.64 4.00
CA ASP A 255 0.50 10.57 2.79
C ASP A 255 1.96 10.24 3.14
N THR A 256 2.47 9.16 2.55
CA THR A 256 3.85 8.75 2.73
C THR A 256 4.43 8.24 1.42
N PRO A 257 5.71 8.52 1.10
CA PRO A 257 6.37 7.95 -0.08
C PRO A 257 6.30 6.42 -0.15
N GLY A 258 6.27 5.73 1.00
CA GLY A 258 6.09 4.28 1.07
C GLY A 258 4.74 3.83 0.51
N MET A 259 3.64 4.49 0.88
CA MET A 259 2.29 4.16 0.36
C MET A 259 2.18 4.42 -1.15
N ARG A 260 2.95 5.37 -1.68
CA ARG A 260 2.99 5.68 -3.12
C ARG A 260 3.67 4.60 -3.97
N GLU A 261 4.45 3.70 -3.37
CA GLU A 261 5.28 2.71 -4.08
C GLU A 261 4.97 1.25 -3.68
N MET A 262 4.19 1.02 -2.62
CA MET A 262 4.08 -0.29 -1.94
C MET A 262 3.51 -1.45 -2.78
N GLY A 263 2.86 -1.21 -3.92
CA GLY A 263 2.37 -2.30 -4.79
C GLY A 263 2.92 -2.30 -6.22
N ALA A 264 4.07 -1.65 -6.45
CA ALA A 264 4.77 -1.78 -7.72
C ALA A 264 5.61 -3.07 -7.78
N GLU A 265 6.34 -3.45 -6.72
CA GLU A 265 7.45 -4.42 -6.87
C GLU A 265 7.75 -5.34 -5.65
N SER A 266 6.95 -5.38 -4.57
CA SER A 266 7.38 -6.11 -3.35
C SER A 266 6.26 -6.72 -2.50
N VAL A 267 5.37 -7.51 -3.09
CA VAL A 267 4.45 -8.36 -2.33
C VAL A 267 4.87 -9.82 -2.49
N ASP A 268 4.88 -10.55 -1.39
CA ASP A 268 5.08 -12.00 -1.36
C ASP A 268 3.84 -12.66 -2.01
N LEU A 269 3.98 -13.07 -3.26
CA LEU A 269 2.90 -13.59 -4.10
C LEU A 269 2.23 -14.86 -3.53
N SER A 270 2.87 -15.53 -2.57
CA SER A 270 2.37 -16.74 -1.92
C SER A 270 1.03 -16.53 -1.19
N ARG A 271 0.70 -15.30 -0.80
CA ARG A 271 -0.59 -14.98 -0.15
C ARG A 271 -1.70 -14.57 -1.12
N THR A 272 -1.35 -13.97 -2.25
CA THR A 272 -2.32 -13.50 -3.27
C THR A 272 -3.08 -14.64 -3.93
N PHE A 273 -2.45 -15.82 -3.99
CA PHE A 273 -2.99 -17.02 -4.60
C PHE A 273 -2.95 -18.18 -3.61
N HIS A 274 -3.19 -17.89 -2.32
CA HIS A 274 -3.17 -18.91 -1.27
C HIS A 274 -4.09 -20.09 -1.62
N GLU A 275 -5.25 -19.81 -2.21
CA GLU A 275 -6.18 -20.83 -2.71
C GLU A 275 -5.54 -21.75 -3.76
N ILE A 276 -4.74 -21.20 -4.66
CA ILE A 276 -4.02 -21.97 -5.69
C ILE A 276 -2.81 -22.69 -5.10
N GLU A 277 -2.07 -22.08 -4.19
CA GLU A 277 -0.91 -22.69 -3.49
C GLU A 277 -1.35 -23.86 -2.59
N GLU A 278 -2.47 -23.72 -1.90
CA GLU A 278 -3.07 -24.78 -1.08
C GLU A 278 -3.52 -25.96 -1.96
N LEU A 279 -4.15 -25.68 -3.10
CA LEU A 279 -4.46 -26.70 -4.12
C LEU A 279 -3.19 -27.31 -4.73
N ALA A 280 -2.16 -26.50 -5.01
CA ALA A 280 -0.90 -26.96 -5.57
C ALA A 280 -0.18 -27.93 -4.62
N SER A 281 -0.28 -27.73 -3.31
CA SER A 281 0.25 -28.65 -2.29
C SER A 281 -0.41 -30.03 -2.31
N GLN A 282 -1.60 -30.14 -2.88
CA GLN A 282 -2.39 -31.37 -3.02
C GLN A 282 -2.18 -32.05 -4.37
N CYS A 283 -1.38 -31.46 -5.26
CA CYS A 283 -1.04 -32.09 -6.53
C CYS A 283 -0.32 -33.43 -6.32
N LYS A 284 -0.61 -34.39 -7.20
CA LYS A 284 0.04 -35.69 -7.21
C LYS A 284 1.57 -35.59 -7.34
N PHE A 285 2.07 -34.57 -8.03
CA PHE A 285 3.48 -34.32 -8.28
C PHE A 285 3.93 -33.04 -7.57
N ARG A 286 5.13 -33.09 -6.96
CA ARG A 286 5.71 -31.94 -6.24
C ARG A 286 6.20 -30.83 -7.15
N ASP A 287 6.51 -31.13 -8.40
CA ASP A 287 7.00 -30.23 -9.44
C ASP A 287 5.94 -29.98 -10.54
N CYS A 288 4.66 -30.08 -10.16
CA CYS A 288 3.54 -29.86 -11.07
C CYS A 288 3.58 -28.42 -11.62
N SER A 289 3.54 -28.29 -12.95
CA SER A 289 3.45 -26.98 -13.63
C SER A 289 2.02 -26.48 -13.80
N HIS A 290 1.03 -27.27 -13.36
CA HIS A 290 -0.40 -27.00 -13.47
C HIS A 290 -0.87 -26.69 -14.90
N THR A 291 -0.22 -27.30 -15.90
CA THR A 291 -0.55 -27.10 -17.32
C THR A 291 -1.35 -28.25 -17.88
N ASN A 292 -0.83 -29.49 -17.80
CA ASN A 292 -1.43 -30.69 -18.40
C ASN A 292 -1.22 -31.95 -17.56
N GLU A 293 -0.76 -31.83 -16.31
CA GLU A 293 -0.37 -32.98 -15.50
C GLU A 293 -1.57 -33.78 -14.97
N PRO A 294 -1.54 -35.13 -15.08
CA PRO A 294 -2.60 -35.97 -14.55
C PRO A 294 -2.58 -35.99 -13.02
N GLY A 295 -3.72 -35.69 -12.40
CA GLY A 295 -3.83 -35.58 -10.93
C GLY A 295 -3.34 -34.23 -10.38
N CYS A 296 -3.38 -33.18 -11.21
CA CYS A 296 -3.21 -31.79 -10.77
C CYS A 296 -4.49 -31.32 -10.08
N ALA A 297 -4.41 -31.02 -8.78
CA ALA A 297 -5.54 -30.52 -8.00
C ALA A 297 -5.98 -29.11 -8.44
N VAL A 298 -5.06 -28.30 -8.97
CA VAL A 298 -5.36 -26.97 -9.52
C VAL A 298 -6.20 -27.07 -10.80
N LEU A 299 -5.85 -27.98 -11.73
CA LEU A 299 -6.65 -28.20 -12.94
C LEU A 299 -8.00 -28.84 -12.63
N ALA A 300 -8.08 -29.72 -11.64
CA ALA A 300 -9.34 -30.27 -11.17
C ALA A 300 -10.25 -29.16 -10.58
N ALA A 301 -9.70 -28.27 -9.75
CA ALA A 301 -10.43 -27.14 -9.21
C ALA A 301 -10.91 -26.14 -10.30
N LEU A 302 -10.16 -26.04 -11.41
CA LEU A 302 -10.55 -25.25 -12.57
C LEU A 302 -11.73 -25.90 -13.32
N GLU A 303 -11.70 -27.22 -13.51
CA GLU A 303 -12.81 -27.98 -14.11
C GLU A 303 -14.08 -27.95 -13.24
N ASP A 304 -13.91 -27.97 -11.91
CA ASP A 304 -15.00 -27.89 -10.94
C ASP A 304 -15.50 -26.45 -10.71
N GLY A 305 -14.89 -25.44 -11.34
CA GLY A 305 -15.27 -24.03 -11.24
C GLY A 305 -14.94 -23.38 -9.89
N LEU A 306 -14.09 -24.01 -9.08
CA LEU A 306 -13.59 -23.46 -7.81
C LEU A 306 -12.54 -22.36 -8.04
N ILE A 307 -11.84 -22.40 -9.18
CA ILE A 307 -10.97 -21.33 -9.66
C ILE A 307 -11.32 -20.98 -11.10
N ASP A 308 -11.20 -19.71 -11.48
CA ASP A 308 -11.42 -19.25 -12.85
C ASP A 308 -10.12 -19.34 -13.67
N GLN A 309 -10.22 -19.60 -14.98
CA GLN A 309 -9.07 -19.65 -15.90
C GLN A 309 -8.25 -18.36 -15.86
N ARG A 310 -8.90 -17.20 -15.80
CA ARG A 310 -8.26 -15.89 -15.67
C ARG A 310 -7.43 -15.80 -14.39
N ARG A 311 -7.89 -16.40 -13.30
CA ARG A 311 -7.19 -16.42 -12.01
C ARG A 311 -5.91 -17.26 -12.09
N LEU A 312 -5.99 -18.43 -12.74
CA LEU A 312 -4.84 -19.30 -12.99
C LEU A 312 -3.81 -18.63 -13.94
N ASP A 313 -4.29 -17.94 -14.97
CA ASP A 313 -3.43 -17.19 -15.90
C ASP A 313 -2.69 -16.04 -15.19
N SER A 314 -3.39 -15.32 -14.29
CA SER A 314 -2.80 -14.30 -13.43
C SER A 314 -1.72 -14.87 -12.51
N TYR A 315 -1.97 -16.04 -11.91
CA TYR A 315 -0.99 -16.75 -11.07
C TYR A 315 0.30 -17.06 -11.83
N PHE A 316 0.20 -17.68 -13.02
CA PHE A 316 1.38 -17.97 -13.84
C PHE A 316 2.13 -16.70 -14.23
N LYS A 317 1.40 -15.68 -14.71
CA LYS A 317 2.01 -14.42 -15.12
C LYS A 317 2.77 -13.76 -13.97
N LEU A 318 2.22 -13.81 -12.75
CA LEU A 318 2.86 -13.24 -11.56
C LEU A 318 4.07 -14.05 -11.08
N GLN A 319 4.01 -15.39 -11.08
CA GLN A 319 5.19 -16.22 -10.84
C GLN A 319 6.32 -15.88 -11.81
N HIS A 320 5.98 -15.66 -13.08
CA HIS A 320 6.97 -15.28 -14.09
C HIS A 320 7.57 -13.90 -13.87
N GLU A 321 6.77 -12.93 -13.45
CA GLU A 321 7.28 -11.60 -13.07
C GLU A 321 8.25 -11.70 -11.89
N ALA A 322 7.96 -12.53 -10.88
CA ALA A 322 8.86 -12.76 -9.74
C ALA A 322 10.17 -13.48 -10.12
N GLU A 323 10.19 -14.35 -11.14
CA GLU A 323 11.43 -14.96 -11.64
C GLU A 323 12.42 -13.97 -12.26
N TYR A 324 11.94 -12.77 -12.62
CA TYR A 324 12.75 -11.68 -13.17
C TYR A 324 13.20 -10.66 -12.10
N ASP A 325 12.75 -10.83 -10.85
CA ASP A 325 13.09 -9.91 -9.76
C ASP A 325 14.60 -9.93 -9.46
N GLY A 326 15.19 -8.76 -9.26
CA GLY A 326 16.64 -8.58 -9.06
C GLY A 326 17.55 -8.75 -10.29
N LEU A 327 17.00 -9.00 -11.49
CA LEU A 327 17.78 -9.14 -12.73
C LEU A 327 17.90 -7.81 -13.50
N SER A 328 19.08 -7.57 -14.08
CA SER A 328 19.27 -6.44 -14.99
C SER A 328 18.48 -6.63 -16.29
N SER A 329 18.21 -5.53 -17.01
CA SER A 329 17.44 -5.56 -18.26
C SER A 329 18.00 -6.54 -19.30
N LYS A 330 19.34 -6.74 -19.32
CA LYS A 330 19.99 -7.74 -20.19
C LYS A 330 19.72 -9.17 -19.75
N GLU A 331 19.68 -9.44 -18.45
CA GLU A 331 19.43 -10.78 -17.90
C GLU A 331 17.96 -11.19 -18.06
N ILE A 332 17.04 -10.23 -17.93
CA ILE A 332 15.62 -10.43 -18.23
C ILE A 332 15.43 -10.80 -19.71
N GLU A 333 16.12 -10.10 -20.62
CA GLU A 333 16.06 -10.37 -22.06
C GLU A 333 16.61 -11.76 -22.42
N VAL A 334 17.72 -12.17 -21.81
CA VAL A 334 18.29 -13.51 -21.97
C VAL A 334 17.37 -14.59 -21.42
N LYS A 335 16.79 -14.43 -20.22
CA LYS A 335 15.83 -15.41 -19.67
C LYS A 335 14.55 -15.51 -20.51
N LYS A 336 14.02 -14.38 -21.02
CA LYS A 336 12.86 -14.37 -21.93
C LYS A 336 13.16 -15.13 -23.21
N LEU A 337 14.34 -14.92 -23.81
CA LEU A 337 14.79 -15.63 -25.01
C LEU A 337 14.95 -17.13 -24.73
N ASP A 338 15.66 -17.52 -23.68
CA ASP A 338 15.87 -18.94 -23.34
C ASP A 338 14.55 -19.68 -23.13
N ARG A 339 13.56 -19.01 -22.55
CA ARG A 339 12.23 -19.57 -22.34
C ARG A 339 11.43 -19.69 -23.63
N MET A 340 11.45 -18.68 -24.51
CA MET A 340 10.85 -18.77 -25.84
C MET A 340 11.42 -19.96 -26.64
N PHE A 341 12.70 -20.28 -26.45
CA PHE A 341 13.35 -21.40 -27.13
C PHE A 341 13.27 -22.75 -26.42
N LYS A 342 12.74 -22.83 -25.18
CA LYS A 342 12.50 -24.13 -24.49
C LYS A 342 11.54 -25.02 -25.28
N GLY A 343 10.51 -24.45 -25.91
CA GLY A 343 9.56 -25.18 -26.76
C GLY A 343 10.15 -25.71 -28.08
N VAL A 344 11.35 -25.26 -28.47
CA VAL A 344 12.04 -25.63 -29.73
C VAL A 344 13.30 -26.46 -29.46
N GLY A 345 13.46 -26.98 -28.23
CA GLY A 345 14.62 -27.78 -27.83
C GLY A 345 15.90 -26.96 -27.55
N GLY A 346 15.75 -25.69 -27.18
CA GLY A 346 16.83 -24.78 -26.79
C GLY A 346 17.49 -24.00 -27.94
N MET A 347 18.26 -22.97 -27.58
CA MET A 347 18.86 -22.00 -28.51
C MET A 347 19.79 -22.64 -29.58
N LYS A 348 20.40 -23.79 -29.26
CA LYS A 348 21.22 -24.59 -30.20
C LYS A 348 20.38 -25.24 -31.31
N ASN A 349 19.15 -25.67 -31.00
CA ASN A 349 18.26 -26.30 -31.98
C ASN A 349 17.53 -25.25 -32.83
N ALA A 350 17.13 -24.12 -32.24
CA ALA A 350 16.59 -22.97 -33.00
C ALA A 350 17.57 -22.43 -34.06
N ARG A 351 18.87 -22.31 -33.71
CA ARG A 351 19.93 -21.93 -34.68
C ARG A 351 20.15 -22.99 -35.76
N LYS A 352 20.04 -24.29 -35.44
CA LYS A 352 20.11 -25.38 -36.44
C LYS A 352 18.90 -25.37 -37.37
N PHE A 353 17.71 -25.08 -36.86
CA PHE A 353 16.47 -25.00 -37.64
C PHE A 353 16.53 -23.83 -38.63
N ALA A 354 16.93 -22.64 -38.18
CA ALA A 354 17.11 -21.47 -39.04
C ALA A 354 18.18 -21.68 -40.15
N LYS A 355 19.24 -22.45 -39.87
CA LYS A 355 20.25 -22.83 -40.89
C LYS A 355 19.77 -23.88 -41.88
N LYS A 356 18.77 -24.70 -41.54
CA LYS A 356 18.29 -25.82 -42.38
C LYS A 356 17.17 -25.39 -43.34
N PHE A 357 16.46 -24.30 -43.04
CA PHE A 357 15.36 -23.76 -43.85
C PHE A 357 15.65 -22.39 -44.49
N GLY A 358 16.88 -21.88 -44.34
CA GLY A 358 17.34 -20.62 -44.93
C GLY A 358 18.18 -20.79 -46.21
N LYS A 359 17.82 -21.74 -47.09
CA LYS A 359 18.38 -21.85 -48.45
C LYS A 359 17.27 -21.93 -49.48
#